data_AF-A0A162KIS6-F1
#
_entry.id   AF-A0A162KIS6-F1
#
_cell.length_a   1.000
_cell.length_b   1.000
_cell.length_c   1.000
_cell.angle_alpha   90.00
_cell.angle_beta   90.00
_cell.angle_gamma   90.00
#
_symmetry.space_group_name_H-M   'P 1'
#
loop_
_entity.id
_entity.type
_entity.pdbx_description
1 polymer ?
#
loop_
_entity_poly.entity_id
_entity_poly.type
_entity_poly.pdbx_seq_one_letter_code
_entity_poly.pdbx_strand_id
1 'polypeptide(L)'
;MATAGWKPSVGNYLGRVIKPRILEAVREGAGERAAQLIDRLKNGDMAKEAERLLTDTGWLPEPLRLVDQDQPAINGEGDETLPVFLDDNDEASHAVAAE
;
A
#
# COMPACT_ATOMS: atom_id res chain seq x y z
N MET A 1 -19.29 2.17 -11.13
CA MET A 1 -19.02 3.52 -10.60
C MET A 1 -19.17 3.50 -9.09
N ALA A 2 -18.16 2.98 -8.38
CA ALA A 2 -18.18 2.97 -6.93
C ALA A 2 -17.10 3.95 -6.46
N THR A 3 -17.50 5.06 -5.86
CA THR A 3 -16.65 5.66 -4.82
C THR A 3 -17.58 6.13 -3.72
N ALA A 4 -17.88 5.19 -2.83
CA ALA A 4 -18.75 5.40 -1.69
C ALA A 4 -18.06 6.33 -0.69
N GLY A 5 -18.22 7.65 -0.86
CA GLY A 5 -18.04 8.66 0.20
C GLY A 5 -16.71 8.65 0.95
N TRP A 6 -15.64 8.08 0.42
CA TRP A 6 -14.38 7.96 1.13
C TRP A 6 -13.62 9.28 1.09
N LYS A 7 -13.14 9.74 2.26
CA LYS A 7 -12.43 11.02 2.39
C LYS A 7 -11.14 10.87 3.21
N PRO A 8 -9.97 11.22 2.65
CA PRO A 8 -8.71 11.18 3.37
C PRO A 8 -8.71 12.25 4.46
N SER A 9 -8.53 11.83 5.70
CA SER A 9 -8.57 12.70 6.89
C SER A 9 -7.47 12.34 7.88
N VAL A 10 -7.14 13.28 8.78
CA VAL A 10 -6.15 13.11 9.84
C VAL A 10 -6.54 11.97 10.77
N GLY A 11 -7.82 11.88 11.14
CA GLY A 11 -8.33 10.82 12.00
C GLY A 11 -8.41 9.44 11.33
N ASN A 12 -8.17 9.36 10.01
CA ASN A 12 -8.29 8.11 9.27
C ASN A 12 -6.94 7.65 8.66
N TYR A 13 -6.60 8.09 7.45
CA TYR A 13 -5.41 7.64 6.73
C TYR A 13 -4.19 8.52 7.04
N LEU A 14 -4.38 9.85 6.98
CA LEU A 14 -3.26 10.81 7.02
C LEU A 14 -2.56 10.86 8.39
N GLY A 15 -3.25 10.56 9.49
CA GLY A 15 -2.64 10.46 10.81
C GLY A 15 -1.97 9.12 11.11
N ARG A 16 -2.17 8.09 10.28
CA ARG A 16 -1.54 6.77 10.42
C ARG A 16 -0.29 6.61 9.55
N VAL A 17 -0.16 7.42 8.50
CA VAL A 17 0.97 7.35 7.59
C VAL A 17 2.07 8.35 7.96
N ILE A 18 3.28 8.05 7.51
CA ILE A 18 4.46 8.90 7.73
C ILE A 18 4.55 9.99 6.66
N LYS A 19 5.34 11.03 6.96
CA LYS A 19 5.58 12.22 6.13
C LYS A 19 5.71 11.96 4.61
N PRO A 20 6.54 11.02 4.10
CA PRO A 20 6.64 10.77 2.66
C PRO A 20 5.33 10.29 2.04
N ARG A 21 4.55 9.46 2.74
CA ARG A 21 3.25 8.97 2.25
C ARG A 21 2.21 10.07 2.13
N ILE A 22 2.26 11.07 3.01
CA ILE A 22 1.38 12.24 2.89
C ILE A 22 1.75 13.08 1.68
N LEU A 23 3.05 13.26 1.40
CA LEU A 23 3.52 13.98 0.23
C LEU A 23 3.14 13.30 -1.09
N GLU A 24 3.27 11.97 -1.15
CA GLU A 24 2.82 11.17 -2.30
C GLU A 24 1.32 11.37 -2.55
N ALA A 25 0.49 11.22 -1.51
CA ALA A 25 -0.95 11.41 -1.60
C ALA A 25 -1.32 12.83 -2.11
N VAL A 26 -0.67 13.87 -1.57
CA VAL A 26 -0.92 15.25 -1.98
C VAL A 26 -0.41 15.53 -3.38
N ARG A 27 0.71 14.94 -3.79
CA ARG A 27 1.23 15.05 -5.16
C ARG A 27 0.27 14.44 -6.17
N GLU A 28 -0.32 13.29 -5.85
CA GLU A 28 -1.30 12.62 -6.70
C GLU A 28 -2.65 13.35 -6.75
N GLY A 29 -3.17 13.81 -5.61
CA GLY A 29 -4.50 14.40 -5.55
C GLY A 29 -4.54 15.89 -5.85
N ALA A 30 -3.60 16.67 -5.32
CA ALA A 30 -3.57 18.14 -5.41
C ALA A 30 -2.36 18.68 -6.23
N GLY A 31 -1.46 17.80 -6.67
CA GLY A 31 -0.31 18.15 -7.49
C GLY A 31 0.96 18.46 -6.70
N GLU A 32 2.08 18.53 -7.42
CA GLU A 32 3.42 18.68 -6.84
C GLU A 32 3.63 20.00 -6.09
N ARG A 33 3.00 21.09 -6.54
CA ARG A 33 3.05 22.39 -5.86
C ARG A 33 2.47 22.30 -4.44
N ALA A 34 1.38 21.56 -4.27
CA ALA A 34 0.75 21.39 -2.97
C ALA A 34 1.63 20.54 -2.04
N ALA A 35 2.28 19.51 -2.57
CA ALA A 35 3.23 18.69 -1.81
C ALA A 35 4.43 19.52 -1.30
N GLN A 36 5.01 20.37 -2.13
CA GLN A 36 6.11 21.26 -1.72
C GLN A 36 5.70 22.25 -0.61
N LEU A 37 4.44 22.72 -0.63
CA LEU A 37 3.95 23.66 0.38
C LEU A 37 3.85 23.01 1.77
N ILE A 38 3.47 21.73 1.84
CA ILE A 38 3.28 21.01 3.09
C ILE A 38 4.54 20.29 3.59
N ASP A 39 5.52 20.02 2.73
CA ASP A 39 6.79 19.35 3.09
C ASP A 39 7.50 19.99 4.29
N ARG A 40 7.51 21.32 4.32
CA ARG A 40 8.09 22.12 5.41
C ARG A 40 7.31 22.04 6.74
N LEU A 41 6.12 21.45 6.74
CA LEU A 41 5.30 21.31 7.94
C LEU A 41 5.69 20.08 8.77
N LYS A 42 5.30 20.11 10.04
CA LYS A 42 5.38 18.94 10.95
C LYS A 42 4.25 17.97 10.60
N ASN A 43 4.42 16.69 10.94
CA ASN A 43 3.49 15.64 10.50
C ASN A 43 2.02 15.92 10.88
N GLY A 44 1.77 16.46 12.08
CA GLY A 44 0.41 16.83 12.51
C GLY A 44 -0.22 17.94 11.66
N ASP A 45 0.51 19.03 11.42
CA ASP A 45 0.07 20.14 10.56
C ASP A 45 -0.02 19.71 9.08
N MET A 46 0.92 18.87 8.64
CA MET A 46 0.97 18.31 7.29
C MET A 46 -0.26 17.46 7.01
N ALA A 47 -0.65 16.58 7.94
CA ALA A 47 -1.85 15.76 7.78
C ALA A 47 -3.11 16.65 7.67
N LYS A 48 -3.17 17.74 8.44
CA LYS A 48 -4.33 18.66 8.45
C LYS A 48 -4.44 19.45 7.15
N GLU A 49 -3.34 19.94 6.60
CA GLU A 49 -3.36 20.62 5.30
C GLU A 49 -3.60 19.61 4.15
N ALA A 50 -3.01 18.41 4.23
CA ALA A 50 -3.26 17.35 3.27
C ALA A 50 -4.73 16.93 3.23
N GLU A 51 -5.41 16.84 4.39
CA GLU A 51 -6.85 16.58 4.46
C GLU A 51 -7.65 17.63 3.69
N ARG A 52 -7.29 18.92 3.84
CA ARG A 52 -7.96 20.02 3.17
C ARG A 52 -7.73 20.00 1.66
N LEU A 53 -6.51 19.70 1.23
CA LEU A 53 -6.13 19.62 -0.18
C LEU A 53 -6.74 18.39 -0.88
N LEU A 54 -6.82 17.25 -0.19
CA LEU A 54 -7.31 16.00 -0.76
C LEU A 54 -8.84 15.83 -0.63
N THR A 55 -9.46 16.51 0.33
CA THR A 55 -10.92 16.58 0.48
C THR A 55 -11.59 17.18 -0.75
N ASP A 56 -10.96 18.20 -1.37
CA ASP A 56 -11.51 18.90 -2.52
C ASP A 56 -11.35 18.09 -3.83
N THR A 57 -10.34 17.21 -3.88
CA THR A 57 -9.95 16.49 -5.08
C THR A 57 -10.53 15.08 -5.17
N GLY A 58 -11.12 14.57 -4.08
CA GLY A 58 -11.70 13.22 -4.04
C GLY A 58 -10.66 12.11 -4.17
N TRP A 59 -9.41 12.38 -3.78
CA TRP A 59 -8.32 11.41 -3.87
C TRP A 59 -8.59 10.18 -3.01
N LEU A 60 -8.23 9.00 -3.55
CA LEU A 60 -8.35 7.70 -2.92
C LEU A 60 -6.96 7.03 -2.85
N PRO A 61 -6.57 6.43 -1.72
CA PRO A 61 -5.26 5.79 -1.54
C PRO A 61 -5.19 4.48 -2.30
N GLU A 62 -3.98 4.12 -2.71
CA GLU A 62 -3.71 2.91 -3.52
C GLU A 62 -4.37 1.62 -3.00
N PRO A 63 -4.39 1.30 -1.70
CA PRO A 63 -5.02 0.07 -1.21
C PRO A 63 -6.55 0.03 -1.42
N LEU A 64 -7.18 1.21 -1.56
CA LEU A 64 -8.62 1.33 -1.80
C LEU A 64 -8.95 1.52 -3.28
N ARG A 65 -7.95 1.84 -4.12
CA ARG A 65 -8.05 1.71 -5.57
C ARG A 65 -8.00 0.22 -5.90
N LEU A 66 -9.10 -0.48 -5.61
CA LEU A 66 -9.31 -1.89 -5.98
C LEU A 66 -9.06 -2.06 -7.49
N VAL A 67 -7.86 -2.55 -7.82
CA VAL A 67 -7.48 -3.32 -9.02
C VAL A 67 -8.44 -3.21 -10.20
N ASP A 68 -8.18 -2.24 -11.07
CA ASP A 68 -8.30 -2.46 -12.51
C ASP A 68 -6.91 -2.21 -13.12
N GLN A 69 -5.85 -2.88 -12.65
CA GLN A 69 -4.58 -2.90 -13.38
C GLN A 69 -3.88 -4.23 -13.09
N ASP A 70 -3.86 -5.05 -14.13
CA ASP A 70 -2.79 -5.96 -14.50
C ASP A 70 -1.40 -5.31 -14.26
N GLN A 71 -0.89 -5.35 -13.03
CA GLN A 71 0.52 -5.10 -12.77
C GLN A 71 0.89 -5.62 -11.37
N PRO A 72 1.85 -6.55 -11.25
CA PRO A 72 2.34 -6.95 -9.94
C PRO A 72 3.10 -5.77 -9.32
N ALA A 73 2.52 -5.22 -8.27
CA ALA A 73 3.25 -4.42 -7.31
C ALA A 73 4.27 -5.34 -6.62
N ILE A 74 5.47 -5.44 -7.19
CA ILE A 74 6.64 -6.04 -6.54
C ILE A 74 7.10 -5.13 -5.40
N ASN A 75 6.32 -5.10 -4.34
CA ASN A 75 6.69 -4.51 -3.07
C ASN A 75 6.77 -5.65 -2.04
N GLY A 76 7.94 -6.28 -2.02
CA GLY A 76 8.32 -7.26 -0.98
C GLY A 76 7.73 -8.65 -1.16
N GLU A 77 8.14 -9.36 -2.22
CA GLU A 77 8.12 -10.82 -2.24
C GLU A 77 9.03 -11.33 -1.11
N GLY A 78 8.45 -11.49 0.07
CA GLY A 78 8.90 -12.50 1.01
C GLY A 78 8.63 -13.84 0.35
N ASP A 79 9.67 -14.32 -0.34
CA ASP A 79 9.84 -15.65 -0.91
C ASP A 79 8.93 -16.71 -0.29
N GLU A 80 8.11 -17.29 -1.16
CA GLU A 80 7.15 -18.36 -0.93
C GLU A 80 7.84 -19.69 -0.62
N THR A 81 8.61 -19.78 0.46
CA THR A 81 9.05 -21.07 1.00
C THR A 81 8.07 -21.55 2.07
N LEU A 82 6.93 -22.06 1.59
CA LEU A 82 6.10 -22.96 2.40
C LEU A 82 7.03 -24.02 3.04
N PRO A 83 7.00 -24.20 4.37
CA PRO A 83 7.90 -25.15 5.02
C PRO A 83 7.63 -26.57 4.50
N VAL A 84 8.71 -27.28 4.17
CA VAL A 84 8.75 -28.67 3.66
C VAL A 84 8.16 -29.73 4.61
N PHE A 85 7.47 -29.29 5.67
CA PHE A 85 6.85 -30.13 6.69
C PHE A 85 5.50 -30.72 6.25
N LEU A 86 4.98 -30.34 5.07
CA LEU A 86 3.68 -30.73 4.54
C LEU A 86 3.74 -31.58 3.27
N ASP A 87 4.92 -31.99 2.80
CA ASP A 87 5.01 -33.10 1.84
C ASP A 87 5.02 -34.43 2.62
N ASP A 88 3.90 -34.69 3.29
CA ASP A 88 3.52 -36.01 3.76
C ASP A 88 2.80 -36.70 2.59
N ASN A 89 3.59 -37.26 1.68
CA ASN A 89 3.09 -38.32 0.79
C ASN A 89 4.05 -39.51 0.85
N ASP A 90 3.83 -40.29 1.90
CA ASP A 90 4.24 -41.67 2.08
C ASP A 90 4.05 -42.49 0.79
N GLU A 91 5.13 -42.96 0.17
CA GLU A 91 5.13 -44.30 -0.41
C GLU A 91 6.55 -44.88 -0.41
N ALA A 92 6.78 -45.76 0.55
CA ALA A 92 7.89 -46.68 0.55
C ALA A 92 7.90 -47.54 -0.71
N SER A 93 9.01 -47.57 -1.43
CA SER A 93 9.42 -48.75 -2.20
C SER A 93 10.94 -48.85 -2.29
N HIS A 94 11.43 -49.72 -1.41
CA HIS A 94 12.75 -50.31 -1.38
C HIS A 94 13.10 -51.02 -2.70
N ALA A 95 14.26 -50.70 -3.29
CA ALA A 95 15.01 -51.66 -4.11
C ALA A 95 16.51 -51.31 -4.20
N VAL A 96 17.31 -52.26 -3.74
CA VAL A 96 18.77 -52.40 -3.80
C VAL A 96 19.25 -52.86 -5.19
N ALA A 97 20.38 -52.33 -5.69
CA ALA A 97 21.39 -52.98 -6.57
C ALA A 97 22.42 -51.90 -6.99
N ALA A 98 23.69 -51.94 -6.58
CA ALA A 98 24.79 -52.77 -7.11
C ALA A 98 25.23 -52.40 -8.54
N GLU A 99 26.34 -51.66 -8.64
CA GLU A 99 27.57 -52.05 -9.36
C GLU A 99 28.72 -51.09 -9.02
#